data_AF-A0A9E6R7M2-F1
#
_entry.id   AF-A0A9E6R7M2-F1
#
_cell.length_a   1.000
_cell.length_b   1.000
_cell.length_c   1.000
_cell.angle_alpha   90.00
_cell.angle_beta   90.00
_cell.angle_gamma   90.00
#
_symmetry.space_group_name_H-M   'P 1'
#
loop_
_entity.id
_entity.type
_entity.pdbx_description
1 polymer ?
#
loop_
_entity_poly.entity_id
_entity_poly.type
_entity_poly.pdbx_seq_one_letter_code
_entity_poly.pdbx_strand_id
1 'polypeptide(L)'
;MSEALNIRPERRGELDALRGVAAVCVVAYHALALHPPSREAMWALFCSPLYPLATGRPAVILFFVLSGFVLHGALSAERRATGRVDIGAFALKRFCRIWPPFAAAGLLAAAVAAAASVFATLPAQLLPAPMRGWPEDGYGLAALAGT
;
A
#
# COMPACT_ATOMS: atom_id res chain seq x y z
N MET A 1 -39.02 -12.00 27.84
CA MET A 1 -39.34 -11.24 26.62
C MET A 1 -38.15 -10.34 26.33
N SER A 2 -37.46 -10.59 25.21
CA SER A 2 -36.39 -9.75 24.63
C SER A 2 -35.01 -9.76 25.28
N GLU A 3 -34.42 -10.93 25.51
CA GLU A 3 -32.96 -11.06 25.43
C GLU A 3 -32.65 -11.58 24.02
N ALA A 4 -32.65 -10.65 23.07
CA ALA A 4 -32.17 -10.91 21.73
C ALA A 4 -30.69 -11.30 21.89
N LEU A 5 -30.41 -12.61 21.83
CA LEU A 5 -29.07 -13.14 21.63
C LEU A 5 -28.54 -12.46 20.36
N ASN A 6 -27.79 -11.40 20.58
CA ASN A 6 -27.03 -10.68 19.58
C ASN A 6 -25.90 -11.61 19.16
N ILE A 7 -26.22 -12.63 18.37
CA ILE A 7 -25.27 -13.47 17.65
C ILE A 7 -24.67 -12.58 16.56
N ARG A 8 -23.86 -11.60 16.98
CA ARG A 8 -22.89 -11.01 16.07
C ARG A 8 -21.94 -12.14 15.75
N PRO A 9 -21.82 -12.56 14.47
CA PRO A 9 -20.76 -13.49 14.10
C PRO A 9 -19.47 -12.90 14.65
N GLU A 10 -18.75 -13.68 15.46
CA GLU A 10 -17.60 -13.19 16.22
C GLU A 10 -16.56 -12.59 15.27
N ARG A 11 -16.68 -11.29 15.06
CA ARG A 11 -15.81 -10.56 14.15
C ARG A 11 -14.54 -10.33 14.92
N ARG A 12 -13.56 -11.20 14.68
CA ARG A 12 -12.24 -11.14 15.31
C ARG A 12 -11.51 -9.89 14.81
N GLY A 13 -11.81 -8.75 15.44
CA GLY A 13 -11.28 -7.44 15.07
C GLY A 13 -9.76 -7.39 15.08
N GLU A 14 -9.12 -8.19 15.94
CA GLU A 14 -7.68 -8.39 16.00
C GLU A 14 -7.10 -8.91 14.68
N LEU A 15 -7.76 -9.89 14.05
CA LEU A 15 -7.31 -10.46 12.77
C LEU A 15 -7.50 -9.46 11.63
N ASP A 16 -8.58 -8.69 11.66
CA ASP A 16 -8.82 -7.63 10.69
C ASP A 16 -7.79 -6.49 10.85
N ALA A 17 -7.41 -6.14 12.08
CA ALA A 17 -6.36 -5.16 12.38
C ALA A 17 -4.99 -5.64 11.88
N LEU A 18 -4.62 -6.90 12.16
CA LEU A 18 -3.37 -7.49 11.67
C LEU A 18 -3.31 -7.53 10.14
N ARG A 19 -4.44 -7.79 9.47
CA ARG A 19 -4.52 -7.69 8.00
C ARG A 19 -4.31 -6.26 7.51
N GLY A 20 -4.84 -5.27 8.23
CA GLY A 20 -4.60 -3.86 7.95
C GLY A 20 -3.13 -3.49 8.05
N VAL A 21 -2.46 -3.87 9.14
CA VAL A 21 -1.02 -3.66 9.33
C VAL A 21 -0.21 -4.32 8.21
N ALA A 22 -0.51 -5.58 7.90
CA ALA A 22 0.16 -6.30 6.83
C ALA A 22 -0.03 -5.60 5.47
N ALA A 23 -1.23 -5.13 5.15
CA ALA A 23 -1.49 -4.39 3.92
C ALA A 23 -0.69 -3.09 3.83
N VAL A 24 -0.58 -2.33 4.92
CA VAL A 24 0.24 -1.10 4.97
C VAL A 24 1.71 -1.41 4.73
N CYS A 25 2.24 -2.48 5.33
CA CYS A 25 3.62 -2.91 5.10
C CYS A 25 3.88 -3.28 3.62
N VAL A 26 2.93 -3.95 2.95
CA VAL A 26 3.03 -4.28 1.52
C VAL A 26 3.05 -3.03 0.65
N VAL A 27 2.16 -2.06 0.93
CA VAL A 27 2.12 -0.78 0.21
C VAL A 27 3.42 0.00 0.42
N ALA A 28 3.91 0.08 1.66
CA ALA A 28 5.17 0.75 1.98
C ALA A 28 6.36 0.10 1.24
N TYR A 29 6.43 -1.23 1.20
CA TYR A 29 7.46 -1.94 0.46
C TYR A 29 7.44 -1.59 -1.04
N HIS A 30 6.27 -1.59 -1.69
CA HIS A 30 6.18 -1.21 -3.09
C HIS A 30 6.49 0.27 -3.32
N ALA A 31 6.11 1.17 -2.41
CA ALA A 31 6.47 2.59 -2.49
C ALA A 31 8.00 2.79 -2.43
N LEU A 32 8.69 2.11 -1.51
CA LEU A 32 10.15 2.13 -1.40
C LEU A 32 10.84 1.47 -2.60
N ALA A 33 10.21 0.47 -3.24
CA ALA A 33 10.74 -0.14 -4.45
C ALA A 33 10.64 0.79 -5.67
N LEU A 34 9.62 1.65 -5.74
CA LEU A 34 9.48 2.66 -6.79
C LEU A 34 10.44 3.84 -6.57
N HIS A 35 10.66 4.24 -5.32
CA HIS A 35 11.55 5.34 -4.95
C HIS A 35 12.51 4.86 -3.86
N PRO A 36 13.67 4.27 -4.25
CA PRO A 36 14.60 3.73 -3.29
C PRO A 36 15.14 4.84 -2.37
N PRO A 37 15.11 4.65 -1.05
CA PRO A 37 15.64 5.63 -0.10
C PRO A 37 17.17 5.72 -0.23
N SER A 38 17.75 6.81 0.29
CA SER A 38 19.21 6.96 0.38
C SER A 38 19.84 5.79 1.14
N ARG A 39 21.12 5.51 0.88
CA ARG A 39 21.86 4.40 1.52
C ARG A 39 21.79 4.44 3.05
N GLU A 40 21.82 5.65 3.62
CA GLU A 40 21.74 5.90 5.07
C GLU A 40 20.36 5.57 5.63
N ALA A 41 19.30 6.01 4.95
CA ALA A 41 17.92 5.70 5.35
C ALA A 41 17.62 4.19 5.20
N MET A 42 18.18 3.56 4.17
CA MET A 42 18.09 2.12 3.98
C MET A 42 18.78 1.38 5.15
N TRP A 43 19.99 1.80 5.53
CA TRP A 43 20.71 1.23 6.68
C TRP A 43 19.93 1.39 8.01
N ALA A 44 19.35 2.55 8.26
CA ALA A 44 18.50 2.77 9.44
C ALA A 44 17.27 1.84 9.48
N LEU A 45 16.69 1.54 8.31
CA LEU A 45 15.57 0.60 8.18
C LEU A 45 16.02 -0.85 8.45
N PHE A 46 17.21 -1.25 8.00
CA PHE A 46 17.82 -2.56 8.27
C PHE A 46 18.07 -2.80 9.76
N CYS A 47 18.50 -1.76 10.50
CA CYS A 47 18.72 -1.84 11.94
C CYS A 47 17.43 -1.75 12.78
N SER A 48 16.28 -1.49 12.17
CA SER A 48 15.01 -1.35 12.86
C SER A 48 14.35 -2.71 13.13
N PRO A 49 13.72 -2.93 14.30
CA PRO A 49 12.94 -4.14 14.58
C PRO A 49 11.74 -4.32 13.61
N LEU A 50 11.36 -3.27 12.88
CA LEU A 50 10.33 -3.30 11.86
C LEU A 50 10.83 -3.84 10.50
N TYR A 51 12.12 -4.12 10.37
CA TYR A 51 12.74 -4.60 9.12
C TYR A 51 12.04 -5.83 8.51
N PRO A 52 11.65 -6.88 9.27
CA PRO A 52 10.97 -8.04 8.68
C PRO A 52 9.62 -7.67 8.03
N LEU A 53 8.94 -6.66 8.57
CA LEU A 53 7.71 -6.13 7.98
C LEU A 53 8.01 -5.21 6.79
N ALA A 54 9.14 -4.50 6.82
CA ALA A 54 9.58 -3.60 5.75
C ALA A 54 10.11 -4.33 4.50
N THR A 55 10.57 -5.59 4.61
CA THR A 55 11.03 -6.41 3.47
C THR A 55 9.92 -6.90 2.54
N GLY A 56 8.64 -6.60 2.85
CA GLY A 56 7.49 -6.86 2.00
C GLY A 56 7.04 -8.33 1.96
N ARG A 57 7.95 -9.29 1.70
CA ARG A 57 7.62 -10.71 1.53
C ARG A 57 6.87 -11.32 2.74
N PRO A 58 7.33 -11.13 3.99
CA PRO A 58 6.62 -11.69 5.15
C PRO A 58 5.24 -11.05 5.35
N ALA A 59 5.12 -9.74 5.07
CA ALA A 59 3.85 -9.01 5.16
C ALA A 59 2.82 -9.53 4.15
N VAL A 60 3.24 -9.81 2.91
CA VAL A 60 2.38 -10.41 1.88
C VAL A 60 1.88 -11.80 2.31
N ILE A 61 2.78 -12.65 2.79
CA ILE A 61 2.43 -14.00 3.27
C ILE A 61 1.42 -13.91 4.42
N LEU A 62 1.70 -13.07 5.42
CA LEU A 62 0.81 -12.85 6.56
C LEU A 62 -0.57 -12.35 6.12
N PHE A 63 -0.62 -11.38 5.21
CA PHE A 63 -1.87 -10.85 4.66
C PHE A 63 -2.71 -11.94 3.99
N PHE A 64 -2.10 -12.81 3.17
CA PHE A 64 -2.81 -13.88 2.49
C PHE A 64 -3.28 -14.98 3.45
N VAL A 65 -2.44 -15.40 4.40
CA VAL A 65 -2.80 -16.41 5.40
C VAL A 65 -3.98 -15.94 6.27
N LEU A 66 -3.91 -14.71 6.80
CA LEU A 66 -5.01 -14.15 7.61
C LEU A 66 -6.28 -13.97 6.78
N SER A 67 -6.17 -13.52 5.54
CA SER A 67 -7.32 -13.38 4.63
C SER A 67 -7.98 -14.72 4.33
N GLY A 68 -7.19 -15.78 4.13
CA GLY A 68 -7.69 -17.15 3.94
C GLY A 68 -8.36 -17.71 5.18
N PHE A 69 -7.77 -17.50 6.36
CA PHE A 69 -8.32 -17.95 7.63
C PHE A 69 -9.68 -17.30 7.94
N VAL A 70 -9.77 -15.97 7.86
CA VAL A 70 -11.02 -15.22 8.09
C VAL A 70 -12.08 -15.62 7.06
N LEU A 71 -11.67 -15.82 5.80
CA LEU A 71 -12.57 -16.28 4.75
C LEU A 71 -13.14 -17.66 5.04
N HIS A 72 -12.28 -18.62 5.38
CA HIS A 72 -12.69 -19.97 5.68
C HIS A 72 -13.67 -19.99 6.86
N GLY A 73 -13.42 -19.20 7.90
CA GLY A 73 -14.34 -19.05 9.03
C GLY A 73 -15.73 -18.56 8.60
N ALA A 74 -15.80 -17.55 7.73
CA ALA A 74 -17.06 -17.04 7.21
C ALA A 74 -17.84 -18.08 6.38
N LEU A 75 -17.16 -18.80 5.48
CA LEU A 75 -17.79 -19.84 4.66
C LEU A 75 -18.25 -21.04 5.49
N SER A 76 -17.46 -21.44 6.48
CA SER A 76 -17.81 -22.52 7.40
C SER A 76 -19.03 -22.16 8.26
N ALA A 77 -19.16 -20.90 8.68
CA ALA A 77 -20.35 -20.42 9.39
C ALA A 77 -21.59 -20.41 8.48
N GLU A 78 -21.47 -19.92 7.25
CA GLU A 78 -22.55 -19.95 6.24
C GLU A 78 -23.04 -21.38 5.96
N ARG A 79 -22.10 -22.31 5.79
CA ARG A 79 -22.40 -23.73 5.55
C ARG A 79 -23.15 -24.36 6.71
N ARG A 80 -22.79 -24.02 7.95
CA ARG A 80 -23.50 -24.52 9.15
C ARG A 80 -24.90 -23.94 9.27
N ALA A 81 -25.10 -22.68 8.89
CA ALA A 81 -26.40 -22.01 8.98
C ALA A 81 -27.38 -22.39 7.87
N THR A 82 -26.89 -22.60 6.65
CA THR A 82 -27.74 -22.78 5.44
C THR A 82 -27.61 -24.17 4.79
N GLY A 83 -26.69 -25.01 5.27
CA GLY A 83 -26.40 -26.33 4.70
C GLY A 83 -25.67 -26.30 3.36
N ARG A 84 -25.46 -25.12 2.76
CA ARG A 84 -24.79 -24.91 1.47
C ARG A 84 -23.83 -23.73 1.55
N VAL A 85 -22.94 -23.61 0.58
CA VAL A 85 -22.07 -22.44 0.41
C VAL A 85 -22.37 -21.88 -0.97
N ASP A 86 -22.86 -20.64 -1.04
CA ASP A 86 -23.06 -19.98 -2.33
C ASP A 86 -21.78 -19.29 -2.78
N ILE A 87 -20.95 -20.05 -3.51
CA ILE A 87 -19.68 -19.57 -4.05
C ILE A 87 -19.90 -18.42 -5.04
N GLY A 88 -21.00 -18.41 -5.77
CA GLY A 88 -21.32 -17.38 -6.76
C GLY A 88 -21.64 -16.05 -6.11
N ALA A 89 -22.56 -16.05 -5.14
CA ALA A 89 -22.89 -14.86 -4.35
C ALA A 89 -21.67 -14.37 -3.56
N PHE A 90 -20.85 -15.28 -3.05
CA PHE A 90 -19.61 -14.96 -2.37
C PHE A 90 -18.60 -14.25 -3.29
N ALA A 91 -18.34 -14.80 -4.48
CA ALA A 91 -17.42 -14.23 -5.47
C ALA A 91 -17.90 -12.86 -5.95
N LEU A 92 -19.20 -12.69 -6.20
CA LEU A 92 -19.79 -11.41 -6.61
C LEU A 92 -19.62 -10.33 -5.53
N LYS A 93 -19.93 -10.64 -4.26
CA LYS A 93 -19.71 -9.72 -3.13
C LYS A 93 -18.24 -9.31 -3.02
N ARG A 94 -17.32 -10.26 -3.23
CA ARG A 94 -15.88 -9.99 -3.20
C ARG A 94 -15.46 -9.12 -4.39
N PHE A 95 -15.95 -9.39 -5.59
CA PHE A 95 -15.67 -8.60 -6.78
C PHE A 95 -16.16 -7.16 -6.64
N CYS A 96 -17.43 -6.95 -6.27
CA CYS A 96 -18.00 -5.63 -6.04
C CYS A 96 -17.30 -4.85 -4.91
N ARG A 97 -16.63 -5.54 -3.98
CA ARG A 97 -15.86 -4.90 -2.90
C ARG A 97 -14.42 -4.55 -3.31
N ILE A 98 -13.80 -5.31 -4.21
CA ILE A 98 -12.40 -5.10 -4.63
C ILE A 98 -12.31 -4.13 -5.82
N TRP A 99 -13.28 -4.17 -6.73
CA TRP A 99 -13.22 -3.37 -7.95
C TRP A 99 -13.24 -1.84 -7.70
N PRO A 100 -14.08 -1.30 -6.80
CA PRO A 100 -14.06 0.14 -6.52
C PRO A 100 -12.72 0.67 -5.99
N PRO A 101 -12.09 0.07 -4.94
CA PRO A 101 -10.79 0.55 -4.48
C PRO A 101 -9.68 0.31 -5.53
N PHE A 102 -9.76 -0.75 -6.34
CA PHE A 102 -8.81 -0.96 -7.43
C PHE A 102 -8.91 0.15 -8.50
N ALA A 103 -10.11 0.45 -8.97
CA ALA A 103 -10.35 1.51 -9.94
C ALA A 103 -9.93 2.88 -9.38
N ALA A 104 -10.26 3.18 -8.12
CA ALA A 104 -9.86 4.42 -7.46
C ALA A 104 -8.34 4.54 -7.35
N ALA A 105 -7.63 3.48 -6.95
CA ALA A 105 -6.17 3.48 -6.89
C ALA A 105 -5.53 3.67 -8.27
N GLY A 106 -6.07 3.03 -9.31
CA GLY A 106 -5.59 3.18 -10.69
C GLY A 106 -5.81 4.60 -11.23
N LEU A 107 -6.99 5.18 -10.99
CA LEU A 107 -7.29 6.57 -11.38
C LEU A 107 -6.40 7.57 -10.64
N LEU A 108 -6.17 7.37 -9.34
CA LEU A 108 -5.26 8.20 -8.56
C LEU A 108 -3.83 8.12 -9.11
N ALA A 109 -3.34 6.91 -9.39
CA ALA A 109 -2.00 6.72 -9.98
C ALA A 109 -1.88 7.40 -11.35
N ALA A 110 -2.88 7.27 -12.21
CA ALA A 110 -2.93 7.94 -13.52
C ALA A 110 -2.95 9.47 -13.37
N ALA A 111 -3.74 10.00 -12.44
CA ALA A 111 -3.83 11.43 -12.17
C ALA A 111 -2.48 11.99 -11.67
N VAL A 112 -1.81 11.29 -10.75
CA VAL A 112 -0.47 11.66 -10.26
C VAL A 112 0.55 11.64 -11.39
N ALA A 113 0.54 10.60 -12.24
CA ALA A 113 1.44 10.51 -13.38
C ALA A 113 1.20 11.65 -14.41
N ALA A 114 -0.07 11.96 -14.70
CA ALA A 114 -0.43 13.06 -15.58
C ALA A 114 0.04 14.41 -15.01
N ALA A 115 -0.22 14.69 -13.73
CA ALA A 115 0.25 15.90 -13.06
C ALA A 115 1.78 16.03 -13.09
N ALA A 116 2.52 14.95 -12.83
CA ALA A 116 3.97 14.92 -12.92
C ALA A 116 4.48 15.20 -14.34
N SER A 117 3.82 14.65 -15.37
CA SER A 117 4.18 14.88 -16.77
C SER A 117 3.97 16.32 -17.24
N VAL A 118 2.94 17.01 -16.73
CA VAL A 118 2.72 18.44 -16.98
C VAL A 118 3.83 19.27 -16.36
N PHE A 119 4.25 18.96 -15.12
CA PHE A 119 5.35 19.65 -14.47
C PHE A 119 6.68 19.42 -15.20
N ALA A 120 6.94 18.21 -15.68
CA ALA A 120 8.15 17.85 -16.41
C ALA A 120 8.24 18.47 -17.82
N THR A 121 7.11 18.88 -18.40
CA THR A 121 7.03 19.52 -19.73
C THR A 121 6.94 21.04 -19.67
N LEU A 122 6.95 21.65 -18.48
CA LEU A 122 7.03 23.10 -18.33
C LEU A 122 8.37 23.61 -18.90
N PRO A 123 8.36 24.63 -19.78
CA PRO A 123 9.58 25.19 -20.31
C PRO A 123 10.43 25.77 -19.18
N ALA A 124 11.74 25.50 -19.20
CA ALA A 124 12.72 25.92 -18.16
C ALA A 124 12.67 27.42 -17.80
N GLN A 125 12.08 28.24 -18.66
CA GLN A 125 11.82 29.68 -18.47
C GLN A 125 10.89 30.00 -17.28
N LEU A 126 10.03 29.05 -16.88
CA LEU A 126 9.09 29.18 -15.74
C LEU A 126 9.63 28.61 -14.42
N LEU A 127 10.83 28.00 -14.42
CA LEU A 127 11.47 27.49 -13.20
C LEU A 127 11.88 28.68 -12.30
N PRO A 128 11.65 28.62 -10.97
CA PRO A 128 12.04 29.68 -10.05
C PRO A 128 13.54 29.99 -10.19
N ALA A 129 13.86 31.29 -10.22
CA ALA A 129 15.20 31.84 -10.43
C ALA A 129 16.38 31.12 -9.73
N PRO A 130 16.29 30.61 -8.48
CA PRO A 130 17.41 29.93 -7.82
C PRO A 130 17.92 28.67 -8.54
N MET A 131 17.17 28.08 -9.47
CA MET A 131 17.62 26.90 -10.24
C MET A 131 18.06 27.22 -11.68
N ARG A 132 17.99 28.48 -12.10
CA ARG A 132 18.35 28.90 -13.47
C ARG A 132 19.87 28.94 -13.72
N GLY A 133 20.68 28.84 -12.66
CA GLY A 133 22.14 28.86 -12.71
C GLY A 133 22.80 27.74 -11.93
N TRP A 134 22.08 26.64 -11.65
CA TRP A 134 22.67 25.50 -10.96
C TRP A 134 23.75 24.87 -11.87
N PRO A 135 25.01 24.79 -11.44
CA PRO A 135 26.07 24.19 -12.23
C PRO A 135 25.79 22.70 -12.50
N GLU A 136 25.86 22.28 -13.77
CA GLU A 136 25.67 20.88 -14.21
C GLU A 136 26.70 19.90 -13.58
N ASP A 137 27.75 20.41 -12.93
CA ASP A 137 28.76 19.62 -12.21
C ASP A 137 28.32 19.22 -10.79
N GLY A 138 27.14 19.65 -10.32
CA GLY A 138 26.50 19.20 -9.08
C GLY A 138 27.15 19.68 -7.78
N TYR A 139 28.37 20.23 -7.83
CA TYR A 139 29.17 20.61 -6.66
C TYR A 139 29.87 21.96 -6.79
N GLY A 140 29.74 22.69 -7.91
CA GLY A 140 30.31 24.04 -8.07
C GLY A 140 31.84 24.08 -7.99
N LEU A 141 32.51 22.95 -8.26
CA LEU A 141 33.95 22.79 -8.09
C LEU A 141 34.74 23.58 -9.14
N ALA A 142 34.14 23.82 -10.31
CA ALA A 142 34.72 24.69 -11.34
C ALA A 142 34.89 26.15 -10.87
N ALA A 143 34.05 26.63 -9.94
CA ALA A 143 34.14 27.99 -9.42
C ALA A 143 35.25 28.18 -8.36
N LEU A 144 35.70 27.08 -7.74
CA LEU A 144 36.77 27.09 -6.73
C LEU A 144 38.16 26.79 -7.31
N ALA A 145 38.23 26.26 -8.54
CA ALA A 145 39.49 25.95 -9.22
C ALA A 145 40.14 27.16 -9.93
N GLY A 146 39.56 28.37 -9.80
CA GLY A 146 39.92 29.56 -10.57
C GLY A 146 40.53 30.73 -9.79
N THR A 147 40.96 30.54 -8.54
CA THR A 147 41.66 31.58 -7.74
C THR A 147 43.05 31.17 -7.34
#